data_AF-A0A1I7Y7L8-F1
#
_entry.id   AF-A0A1I7Y7L8-F1
#
_cell.length_a   1.000
_cell.length_b   1.000
_cell.length_c   1.000
_cell.angle_alpha   90.00
_cell.angle_beta   90.00
_cell.angle_gamma   90.00
#
_symmetry.space_group_name_H-M   'P 1'
#
loop_
_entity.id
_entity.type
_entity.pdbx_description
1 polymer ?
#
loop_
_entity_poly.entity_id
_entity_poly.type
_entity_poly.pdbx_seq_one_letter_code
_entity_poly.pdbx_strand_id
1 'polypeptide(L)'
;MVDRVIGESLTYKLRVLKQIWTVLLRSRHKGVVDDCATQFERLRLKCSDKEVRGILEETLTLFGDENCSSRNLAFWRILLCFPKDVDTLIEKFIFHLNSKSDTVVIRSLKALKAVLGNSKYSADCEKFYSRILDFILQEYSKTSWAVRSAMNHTFEVLVHALFSRIPNNVPIFNFVFDYHQVWRVVVKALQSVRSDMDPQVVLVLSILERVLFVDELFFYDQELDTITIIREDLQRLRRSSKQIRIAQLLMDCHMNFTALSGWYEVGDKLKEMLSTCVTEGCGTSKAINHFCAVHAVRKISTEVRLPFSLPVDHYFEEQRKLGEHHPLNNLEIKDVAVFESLAVSAKELNRLCASFSLPYQWSLHPTSLSRRRNILPQAPRGGT
;
A
#
# COMPACT_ATOMS: atom_id res chain seq x y z
N MET A 1 12.01 0.09 -38.00
CA MET A 1 10.78 0.23 -38.82
C MET A 1 10.30 1.67 -38.80
N VAL A 2 9.95 2.24 -37.64
CA VAL A 2 9.44 3.63 -37.49
C VAL A 2 10.30 4.67 -38.21
N ASP A 3 11.62 4.63 -38.10
CA ASP A 3 12.50 5.63 -38.73
C ASP A 3 12.38 5.67 -40.26
N ARG A 4 12.02 4.56 -40.89
CA ARG A 4 11.80 4.47 -42.35
C ARG A 4 10.45 5.05 -42.79
N VAL A 5 9.54 5.32 -41.84
CA VAL A 5 8.15 5.71 -42.11
C VAL A 5 7.86 7.17 -41.76
N ILE A 6 8.80 7.87 -41.10
CA ILE A 6 8.58 9.24 -40.62
C ILE A 6 8.33 10.22 -41.77
N GLY A 7 9.01 10.04 -42.91
CA GLY A 7 8.85 10.86 -44.10
C GLY A 7 7.67 10.47 -45.01
N GLU A 8 6.99 9.37 -44.70
CA GLU A 8 5.96 8.81 -45.58
C GLU A 8 4.60 9.51 -45.44
N SER A 9 3.70 9.20 -46.38
CA SER A 9 2.31 9.67 -46.36
C SER A 9 1.58 9.29 -45.05
N LEU A 10 0.61 10.11 -44.65
CA LEU A 10 -0.24 9.85 -43.48
C LEU A 10 -0.88 8.45 -43.53
N THR A 11 -1.42 8.06 -44.67
CA THR A 11 -2.06 6.75 -44.88
C THR A 11 -1.09 5.61 -44.56
N TYR A 12 0.17 5.73 -44.96
CA TYR A 12 1.18 4.71 -44.68
C TYR A 12 1.58 4.69 -43.20
N LYS A 13 1.74 5.87 -42.57
CA LYS A 13 1.99 5.99 -41.13
C LYS A 13 0.88 5.32 -40.30
N LEU A 14 -0.39 5.59 -40.62
CA LEU A 14 -1.54 5.01 -39.92
C LEU A 14 -1.59 3.49 -40.09
N ARG A 15 -1.24 2.97 -41.27
CA ARG A 15 -1.14 1.52 -41.52
C ARG A 15 -0.08 0.87 -40.63
N VAL A 16 1.12 1.45 -40.57
CA VAL A 16 2.20 0.93 -39.71
C VAL A 16 1.83 1.06 -38.23
N LEU A 17 1.20 2.17 -37.84
CA LEU A 17 0.73 2.37 -36.47
C LEU A 17 -0.28 1.28 -36.05
N LYS A 18 -1.22 0.92 -36.93
CA LYS A 18 -2.18 -0.19 -36.69
C LYS A 18 -1.50 -1.55 -36.64
N GLN A 19 -0.43 -1.77 -37.39
CA GLN A 19 0.39 -3.00 -37.27
C GLN A 19 1.09 -3.08 -35.91
N ILE A 20 1.75 -2.00 -35.46
CA ILE A 20 2.39 -1.95 -34.14
C ILE A 20 1.36 -2.19 -33.03
N TRP A 21 0.20 -1.53 -33.12
CA TRP A 21 -0.93 -1.73 -32.21
C TRP A 21 -1.40 -3.20 -32.16
N THR A 22 -1.51 -3.85 -33.31
CA THR A 22 -1.89 -5.27 -33.40
C THR A 22 -0.86 -6.17 -32.70
N VAL A 23 0.44 -5.89 -32.91
CA VAL A 23 1.53 -6.62 -32.23
C VAL A 23 1.48 -6.39 -30.73
N LEU A 24 1.25 -5.15 -30.27
CA LEU A 24 1.10 -4.81 -28.86
C LEU A 24 0.00 -5.63 -28.19
N LEU A 25 -1.20 -5.66 -28.78
CA LEU A 25 -2.34 -6.34 -28.20
C LEU A 25 -2.21 -7.87 -28.21
N ARG A 26 -1.49 -8.44 -29.17
CA ARG A 26 -1.30 -9.90 -29.30
C ARG A 26 -0.09 -10.42 -28.52
N SER A 27 0.90 -9.57 -28.26
CA SER A 27 2.14 -10.00 -27.63
C SER A 27 1.94 -10.37 -26.17
N ARG A 28 2.52 -11.52 -25.80
CA ARG A 28 2.59 -11.98 -24.41
C ARG A 28 3.92 -11.61 -23.75
N HIS A 29 4.94 -11.22 -24.50
CA HIS A 29 6.29 -10.98 -23.98
C HIS A 29 6.47 -9.53 -23.51
N LYS A 30 6.85 -9.31 -22.24
CA LYS A 30 6.95 -7.96 -21.65
C LYS A 30 7.88 -7.05 -22.46
N GLY A 31 9.10 -7.53 -22.78
CA GLY A 31 10.08 -6.72 -23.51
C GLY A 31 9.61 -6.35 -24.92
N VAL A 32 8.81 -7.20 -25.58
CA VAL A 32 8.24 -6.88 -26.90
C VAL A 32 7.16 -5.81 -26.76
N VAL A 33 6.33 -5.90 -25.72
CA VAL A 33 5.30 -4.88 -25.44
C VAL A 33 5.94 -3.53 -25.14
N ASP A 34 6.99 -3.49 -24.32
CA ASP A 34 7.67 -2.23 -23.95
C ASP A 34 8.36 -1.58 -25.17
N ASP A 35 9.06 -2.35 -26.01
CA ASP A 35 9.67 -1.82 -27.24
C ASP A 35 8.60 -1.34 -28.23
N CYS A 36 7.57 -2.16 -28.51
CA CYS A 36 6.50 -1.79 -29.43
C CYS A 36 5.72 -0.56 -28.94
N ALA A 37 5.54 -0.38 -27.62
CA ALA A 37 4.86 0.79 -27.07
C ALA A 37 5.68 2.06 -27.33
N THR A 38 7.00 1.98 -27.18
CA THR A 38 7.92 3.08 -27.51
C THR A 38 7.85 3.43 -28.99
N GLN A 39 7.84 2.42 -29.88
CA GLN A 39 7.70 2.64 -31.33
C GLN A 39 6.32 3.22 -31.69
N PHE A 40 5.26 2.76 -31.02
CA PHE A 40 3.90 3.26 -31.19
C PHE A 40 3.83 4.74 -30.80
N GLU A 41 4.34 5.12 -29.62
CA GLU A 41 4.38 6.51 -29.16
C GLU A 41 5.13 7.41 -30.14
N ARG A 42 6.34 7.00 -30.55
CA ARG A 42 7.18 7.76 -31.50
C ARG A 42 6.46 8.03 -32.82
N LEU A 43 5.78 7.04 -33.38
CA LEU A 43 5.06 7.20 -34.64
C LEU A 43 3.75 7.99 -34.44
N ARG A 44 3.03 7.74 -33.35
CA ARG A 44 1.80 8.48 -32.99
C ARG A 44 2.06 9.97 -32.88
N LEU A 45 3.20 10.39 -32.32
CA LEU A 45 3.57 11.81 -32.20
C LEU A 45 3.76 12.52 -33.56
N LYS A 46 3.82 11.77 -34.66
CA LYS A 46 3.86 12.31 -36.03
C LYS A 46 2.48 12.41 -36.69
N CYS A 47 1.43 12.03 -35.98
CA CYS A 47 0.03 12.15 -36.40
C CYS A 47 -0.73 13.05 -35.40
N SER A 48 -1.76 13.72 -35.88
CA SER A 48 -2.70 14.45 -35.03
C SER A 48 -3.64 13.49 -34.28
N ASP A 49 -4.17 13.94 -33.14
CA ASP A 49 -5.08 13.15 -32.32
C ASP A 49 -6.35 12.74 -33.07
N LYS A 50 -6.82 13.57 -34.01
CA LYS A 50 -7.97 13.29 -34.87
C LYS A 50 -7.70 12.11 -35.80
N GLU A 51 -6.50 12.04 -36.37
CA GLU A 51 -6.14 10.98 -37.33
C GLU A 51 -5.97 9.62 -36.66
N VAL A 52 -5.53 9.60 -35.40
CA VAL A 52 -5.33 8.35 -34.62
C VAL A 52 -6.51 8.01 -33.72
N ARG A 53 -7.59 8.80 -33.74
CA ARG A 53 -8.77 8.62 -32.87
C ARG A 53 -9.39 7.23 -32.98
N GLY A 54 -9.48 6.68 -34.19
CA GLY A 54 -10.03 5.34 -34.41
C GLY A 54 -9.25 4.23 -33.69
N ILE A 55 -7.92 4.37 -33.53
CA ILE A 55 -7.12 3.40 -32.77
C ILE A 55 -7.43 3.50 -31.28
N LEU A 56 -7.60 4.71 -30.76
CA LEU A 56 -8.00 4.93 -29.36
C LEU A 56 -9.36 4.31 -29.08
N GLU A 57 -10.35 4.56 -29.94
CA GLU A 57 -11.70 4.01 -29.82
C GLU A 57 -11.70 2.47 -29.89
N GLU A 58 -11.01 1.89 -30.87
CA GLU A 58 -10.86 0.43 -31.00
C GLU A 58 -10.17 -0.17 -29.76
N THR A 59 -9.16 0.50 -29.22
CA THR A 59 -8.48 0.09 -27.98
C THR A 59 -9.43 0.12 -26.78
N LEU A 60 -10.25 1.16 -26.65
CA LEU A 60 -11.21 1.30 -25.56
C LEU A 60 -12.34 0.26 -25.64
N THR A 61 -12.81 -0.05 -26.85
CA THR A 61 -13.77 -1.13 -27.07
C THR A 61 -13.22 -2.47 -26.58
N LEU A 62 -11.99 -2.82 -27.00
CA LEU A 62 -11.32 -4.04 -26.55
C LEU A 62 -10.97 -4.01 -25.05
N PHE A 63 -10.74 -2.82 -24.49
CA PHE A 63 -10.48 -2.65 -23.07
C PHE A 63 -11.70 -2.98 -22.21
N GLY A 64 -12.91 -2.73 -22.70
CA GLY A 64 -14.15 -3.08 -22.00
C GLY A 64 -14.57 -4.53 -22.20
N ASP A 65 -14.01 -5.23 -23.18
CA ASP A 65 -14.38 -6.60 -23.52
C ASP A 65 -13.83 -7.62 -22.48
N GLU A 66 -14.75 -8.37 -21.89
CA GLU A 66 -14.47 -9.42 -20.91
C GLU A 66 -13.78 -10.65 -21.52
N ASN A 67 -14.00 -10.90 -22.80
CA ASN A 67 -13.40 -12.00 -23.56
C ASN A 67 -12.04 -11.63 -24.14
N CYS A 68 -11.65 -10.35 -24.06
CA CYS A 68 -10.37 -9.90 -24.58
C CYS A 68 -9.22 -10.50 -23.77
N SER A 69 -8.44 -11.34 -24.44
CA SER A 69 -7.32 -12.04 -23.81
C SER A 69 -6.03 -11.21 -23.76
N SER A 70 -5.96 -10.02 -24.37
CA SER A 70 -4.75 -9.18 -24.44
C SER A 70 -4.16 -8.85 -23.06
N ARG A 71 -2.83 -8.68 -22.96
CA ARG A 71 -2.20 -8.32 -21.67
C ARG A 71 -2.63 -6.92 -21.24
N ASN A 72 -3.03 -6.78 -19.97
CA ASN A 72 -3.33 -5.47 -19.36
C ASN A 72 -2.20 -4.45 -19.55
N LEU A 73 -0.94 -4.91 -19.61
CA LEU A 73 0.23 -4.08 -19.90
C LEU A 73 0.14 -3.37 -21.27
N ALA A 74 -0.32 -4.07 -22.31
CA ALA A 74 -0.43 -3.51 -23.65
C ALA A 74 -1.47 -2.37 -23.68
N PHE A 75 -2.62 -2.60 -23.03
CA PHE A 75 -3.69 -1.62 -22.97
C PHE A 75 -3.25 -0.28 -22.39
N TRP A 76 -2.75 -0.27 -21.16
CA TRP A 76 -2.40 1.01 -20.55
C TRP A 76 -1.22 1.68 -21.26
N ARG A 77 -0.27 0.92 -21.82
CA ARG A 77 0.82 1.47 -22.64
C ARG A 77 0.31 2.20 -23.88
N ILE A 78 -0.68 1.63 -24.59
CA ILE A 78 -1.32 2.27 -25.74
C ILE A 78 -2.11 3.50 -25.30
N LEU A 79 -2.97 3.35 -24.30
CA LEU A 79 -3.87 4.42 -23.84
C LEU A 79 -3.09 5.62 -23.29
N LEU A 80 -1.97 5.41 -22.60
CA LEU A 80 -1.11 6.48 -22.12
C LEU A 80 -0.32 7.21 -23.22
N CYS A 81 -0.37 6.76 -24.47
CA CYS A 81 0.13 7.52 -25.61
C CYS A 81 -0.84 8.65 -26.03
N PHE A 82 -1.98 8.84 -25.34
CA PHE A 82 -2.98 9.87 -25.63
C PHE A 82 -3.07 10.88 -24.47
N PRO A 83 -2.07 11.76 -24.29
CA PRO A 83 -1.95 12.60 -23.10
C PRO A 83 -3.12 13.59 -22.93
N LYS A 84 -3.75 14.03 -24.02
CA LYS A 84 -4.92 14.94 -23.96
C LYS A 84 -6.21 14.26 -23.51
N ASP A 85 -6.25 12.93 -23.52
CA ASP A 85 -7.43 12.15 -23.18
C ASP A 85 -7.32 11.53 -21.77
N VAL A 86 -6.24 11.80 -21.02
CA VAL A 86 -5.94 11.13 -19.74
C VAL A 86 -7.09 11.23 -18.73
N ASP A 87 -7.68 12.40 -18.56
CA ASP A 87 -8.87 12.58 -17.70
C ASP A 87 -10.02 11.66 -18.10
N THR A 88 -10.34 11.63 -19.40
CA THR A 88 -11.42 10.80 -19.94
C THR A 88 -11.09 9.31 -19.80
N LEU A 89 -9.81 8.96 -19.91
CA LEU A 89 -9.33 7.59 -19.70
C LEU A 89 -9.48 7.17 -18.24
N ILE A 90 -9.08 8.02 -17.29
CA ILE A 90 -9.24 7.74 -15.85
C ILE A 90 -10.73 7.56 -15.52
N GLU A 91 -11.61 8.44 -16.03
CA GLU A 91 -13.06 8.31 -15.85
C GLU A 91 -13.59 6.97 -16.38
N LYS A 92 -13.14 6.55 -17.58
CA LYS A 92 -13.50 5.24 -18.14
C LYS A 92 -12.97 4.09 -17.30
N PHE A 93 -11.75 4.18 -16.78
CA PHE A 93 -11.21 3.14 -15.89
C PHE A 93 -12.03 3.04 -14.60
N ILE A 94 -12.37 4.17 -13.98
CA ILE A 94 -13.23 4.22 -12.79
C ILE A 94 -14.61 3.65 -13.09
N PHE A 95 -15.21 3.99 -14.23
CA PHE A 95 -16.48 3.42 -14.68
C PHE A 95 -16.40 1.89 -14.76
N HIS A 96 -15.33 1.36 -15.34
CA HIS A 96 -15.10 -0.08 -15.49
C HIS A 96 -14.79 -0.81 -14.17
N LEU A 97 -14.51 -0.10 -13.07
CA LEU A 97 -14.39 -0.72 -11.73
C LEU A 97 -15.71 -1.33 -11.25
N ASN A 98 -16.86 -0.84 -11.75
CA ASN A 98 -18.18 -1.40 -11.45
C ASN A 98 -18.58 -2.57 -12.37
N SER A 99 -17.66 -3.08 -13.19
CA SER A 99 -17.92 -4.22 -14.06
C SER A 99 -18.15 -5.49 -13.25
N LYS A 100 -19.06 -6.35 -13.71
CA LYS A 100 -19.26 -7.71 -13.17
C LYS A 100 -18.10 -8.66 -13.53
N SER A 101 -17.25 -8.27 -14.48
CA SER A 101 -16.11 -9.06 -14.94
C SER A 101 -14.83 -8.68 -14.21
N ASP A 102 -14.32 -9.58 -13.38
CA ASP A 102 -13.02 -9.43 -12.69
C ASP A 102 -11.89 -9.06 -13.65
N THR A 103 -11.89 -9.61 -14.86
CA THR A 103 -10.87 -9.29 -15.88
C THR A 103 -10.85 -7.81 -16.22
N VAL A 104 -12.02 -7.20 -16.40
CA VAL A 104 -12.18 -5.78 -16.73
C VAL A 104 -11.82 -4.92 -15.52
N VAL A 105 -12.23 -5.31 -14.31
CA VAL A 105 -11.87 -4.60 -13.07
C VAL A 105 -10.35 -4.63 -12.85
N ILE A 106 -9.70 -5.78 -12.97
CA ILE A 106 -8.25 -5.93 -12.83
C ILE A 106 -7.50 -5.16 -13.92
N ARG A 107 -8.02 -5.11 -15.14
CA ARG A 107 -7.46 -4.31 -16.24
C ARG A 107 -7.51 -2.82 -15.92
N SER A 108 -8.64 -2.36 -15.37
CA SER A 108 -8.86 -0.98 -14.93
C SER A 108 -7.96 -0.59 -13.77
N LEU A 109 -7.86 -1.41 -12.73
CA LEU A 109 -6.95 -1.20 -11.59
C LEU A 109 -5.49 -1.13 -12.03
N LYS A 110 -5.05 -2.01 -12.94
CA LYS A 110 -3.68 -1.95 -13.46
C LYS A 110 -3.42 -0.72 -14.33
N ALA A 111 -4.41 -0.25 -15.08
CA ALA A 111 -4.30 0.99 -15.84
C ALA A 111 -4.22 2.19 -14.89
N LEU A 112 -5.11 2.27 -13.89
CA LEU A 112 -5.10 3.30 -12.84
C LEU A 112 -3.76 3.32 -12.11
N LYS A 113 -3.25 2.18 -11.66
CA LYS A 113 -1.91 2.07 -11.07
C LYS A 113 -0.83 2.71 -11.96
N ALA A 114 -0.86 2.43 -13.26
CA ALA A 114 0.13 2.94 -14.18
C ALA A 114 0.01 4.47 -14.39
N VAL A 115 -1.21 5.01 -14.37
CA VAL A 115 -1.44 6.46 -14.48
C VAL A 115 -1.02 7.16 -13.18
N LEU A 116 -1.46 6.67 -12.03
CA LEU A 116 -1.13 7.20 -10.70
C LEU A 116 0.38 7.21 -10.44
N GLY A 117 1.09 6.16 -10.88
CA GLY A 117 2.53 6.02 -10.69
C GLY A 117 3.37 6.82 -11.69
N ASN A 118 2.76 7.57 -12.60
CA ASN A 118 3.47 8.35 -13.62
C ASN A 118 3.44 9.83 -13.25
N SER A 119 4.62 10.39 -12.97
CA SER A 119 4.79 11.79 -12.58
C SER A 119 4.27 12.80 -13.62
N LYS A 120 4.16 12.39 -14.90
CA LYS A 120 3.59 13.23 -15.95
C LYS A 120 2.10 13.53 -15.75
N TYR A 121 1.38 12.68 -15.02
CA TYR A 121 -0.08 12.73 -14.88
C TYR A 121 -0.54 13.03 -13.45
N SER A 122 0.38 13.41 -12.55
CA SER A 122 0.06 13.58 -11.13
C SER A 122 -1.07 14.59 -10.89
N ALA A 123 -1.00 15.77 -11.53
CA ALA A 123 -2.01 16.82 -11.40
C ALA A 123 -3.40 16.37 -11.93
N ASP A 124 -3.43 15.67 -13.07
CA ASP A 124 -4.68 15.15 -13.64
C ASP A 124 -5.33 14.10 -12.73
N CYS A 125 -4.50 13.32 -12.01
CA CYS A 125 -4.98 12.25 -11.15
C CYS A 125 -5.58 12.71 -9.81
N GLU A 126 -5.13 13.84 -9.26
CA GLU A 126 -5.47 14.29 -7.88
C GLU A 126 -6.98 14.34 -7.65
N LYS A 127 -7.76 14.87 -8.61
CA LYS A 127 -9.23 14.97 -8.51
C LYS A 127 -9.94 13.61 -8.46
N PHE A 128 -9.26 12.52 -8.78
CA PHE A 128 -9.79 11.16 -8.78
C PHE A 128 -9.40 10.35 -7.54
N TYR A 129 -8.46 10.82 -6.73
CA TYR A 129 -7.92 10.07 -5.58
C TYR A 129 -9.01 9.59 -4.62
N SER A 130 -9.97 10.45 -4.28
CA SER A 130 -11.06 10.10 -3.36
C SER A 130 -11.96 8.99 -3.91
N ARG A 131 -12.31 9.05 -5.20
CA ARG A 131 -13.15 8.04 -5.88
C ARG A 131 -12.44 6.69 -5.97
N ILE A 132 -11.14 6.71 -6.28
CA ILE A 132 -10.33 5.49 -6.34
C ILE A 132 -10.20 4.88 -4.94
N LEU A 133 -9.92 5.69 -3.92
CA LEU A 133 -9.83 5.23 -2.54
C LEU A 133 -11.16 4.66 -2.04
N ASP A 134 -12.27 5.36 -2.28
CA ASP A 134 -13.60 4.93 -1.84
C ASP A 134 -13.96 3.58 -2.46
N PHE A 135 -13.74 3.39 -3.77
CA PHE A 135 -13.93 2.09 -4.41
C PHE A 135 -13.09 1.00 -3.73
N ILE A 136 -11.80 1.25 -3.50
CA ILE A 136 -10.91 0.26 -2.87
C ILE A 136 -11.45 -0.11 -1.49
N LEU A 137 -11.76 0.87 -0.64
CA LEU A 137 -12.22 0.60 0.72
C LEU A 137 -13.57 -0.11 0.75
N GLN A 138 -14.52 0.25 -0.13
CA GLN A 138 -15.85 -0.37 -0.17
C GLN A 138 -15.84 -1.79 -0.73
N GLU A 139 -15.00 -2.08 -1.72
CA GLU A 139 -15.07 -3.34 -2.48
C GLU A 139 -13.99 -4.36 -2.10
N TYR A 140 -13.01 -3.98 -1.27
CA TYR A 140 -11.92 -4.86 -0.86
C TYR A 140 -12.43 -6.18 -0.28
N SER A 141 -13.38 -6.14 0.67
CA SER A 141 -13.92 -7.34 1.33
C SER A 141 -14.88 -8.16 0.47
N LYS A 142 -15.41 -7.59 -0.62
CA LYS A 142 -16.51 -8.18 -1.42
C LYS A 142 -16.04 -8.89 -2.69
N THR A 143 -14.80 -8.66 -3.11
CA THR A 143 -14.31 -9.06 -4.44
C THR A 143 -13.45 -10.32 -4.40
N SER A 144 -13.07 -10.83 -5.57
CA SER A 144 -12.17 -11.97 -5.66
C SER A 144 -10.74 -11.60 -5.23
N TRP A 145 -9.96 -12.64 -4.93
CA TRP A 145 -8.54 -12.50 -4.62
C TRP A 145 -7.76 -11.72 -5.68
N ALA A 146 -8.01 -12.01 -6.95
CA ALA A 146 -7.26 -11.42 -8.05
C ALA A 146 -7.54 -9.91 -8.15
N VAL A 147 -8.77 -9.50 -7.86
CA VAL A 147 -9.19 -8.10 -7.79
C VAL A 147 -8.57 -7.41 -6.58
N ARG A 148 -8.67 -7.98 -5.37
CA ARG A 148 -8.01 -7.45 -4.16
C ARG A 148 -6.50 -7.24 -4.35
N SER A 149 -5.83 -8.20 -4.98
CA SER A 149 -4.41 -8.11 -5.29
C SER A 149 -4.08 -6.90 -6.19
N ALA A 150 -4.94 -6.61 -7.16
CA ALA A 150 -4.81 -5.43 -8.01
C ALA A 150 -5.18 -4.13 -7.28
N MET A 151 -6.17 -4.15 -6.39
CA MET A 151 -6.54 -3.03 -5.52
C MET A 151 -5.37 -2.65 -4.62
N ASN A 152 -4.75 -3.60 -3.93
CA ASN A 152 -3.59 -3.34 -3.06
C ASN A 152 -2.43 -2.66 -3.79
N HIS A 153 -2.13 -3.11 -5.00
CA HIS A 153 -1.10 -2.46 -5.81
C HIS A 153 -1.49 -1.06 -6.32
N THR A 154 -2.78 -0.78 -6.46
CA THR A 154 -3.29 0.54 -6.85
C THR A 154 -3.30 1.46 -5.62
N PHE A 155 -3.71 0.94 -4.47
CA PHE A 155 -3.68 1.58 -3.17
C PHE A 155 -2.26 2.00 -2.77
N GLU A 156 -1.29 1.09 -2.89
CA GLU A 156 0.13 1.37 -2.61
C GLU A 156 0.63 2.59 -3.39
N VAL A 157 0.33 2.65 -4.70
CA VAL A 157 0.73 3.77 -5.55
C VAL A 157 -0.06 5.04 -5.23
N LEU A 158 -1.34 4.92 -4.87
CA LEU A 158 -2.16 6.04 -4.43
C LEU A 158 -1.62 6.65 -3.13
N VAL A 159 -1.32 5.84 -2.12
CA VAL A 159 -0.71 6.28 -0.85
C VAL A 159 0.64 6.93 -1.12
N HIS A 160 1.47 6.33 -1.98
CA HIS A 160 2.72 6.96 -2.38
C HIS A 160 2.49 8.32 -3.03
N ALA A 161 1.49 8.46 -3.91
CA ALA A 161 1.18 9.73 -4.57
C ALA A 161 0.74 10.79 -3.54
N LEU A 162 -0.19 10.45 -2.63
CA LEU A 162 -0.69 11.33 -1.57
C LEU A 162 0.43 11.89 -0.68
N PHE A 163 1.49 11.10 -0.44
CA PHE A 163 2.57 11.45 0.48
C PHE A 163 3.93 11.65 -0.20
N SER A 164 3.98 11.76 -1.53
CA SER A 164 5.23 11.82 -2.31
C SER A 164 6.08 13.07 -2.07
N ARG A 165 5.52 14.12 -1.47
CA ARG A 165 6.15 15.46 -1.35
C ARG A 165 6.53 15.86 0.07
N ILE A 166 6.45 14.97 1.07
CA ILE A 166 6.44 15.37 2.48
C ILE A 166 7.36 14.43 3.32
N PRO A 167 8.00 14.91 4.42
CA PRO A 167 8.65 14.06 5.41
C PRO A 167 7.76 12.91 5.91
N ASN A 168 8.34 11.96 6.66
CA ASN A 168 7.71 10.71 7.07
C ASN A 168 6.28 10.84 7.64
N ASN A 169 5.94 11.97 8.25
CA ASN A 169 4.60 12.32 8.72
C ASN A 169 4.14 13.70 8.20
N VAL A 170 2.87 13.81 7.83
CA VAL A 170 2.26 15.02 7.24
C VAL A 170 1.30 15.67 8.25
N PRO A 171 1.41 16.97 8.56
CA PRO A 171 0.42 17.62 9.41
C PRO A 171 -1.01 17.46 8.86
N ILE A 172 -1.97 17.08 9.70
CA ILE A 172 -3.36 16.82 9.27
C ILE A 172 -3.95 18.03 8.55
N PHE A 173 -3.71 19.26 9.03
CA PHE A 173 -4.24 20.46 8.38
C PHE A 173 -3.74 20.62 6.93
N ASN A 174 -2.46 20.29 6.65
CA ASN A 174 -1.94 20.28 5.28
C ASN A 174 -2.63 19.19 4.45
N PHE A 175 -2.76 17.98 5.01
CA PHE A 175 -3.41 16.88 4.31
C PHE A 175 -4.88 17.16 4.00
N VAL A 176 -5.61 17.77 4.94
CA VAL A 176 -7.02 18.17 4.75
C VAL A 176 -7.12 19.28 3.72
N PHE A 177 -6.23 20.27 3.75
CA PHE A 177 -6.20 21.35 2.76
C PHE A 177 -6.01 20.80 1.34
N ASP A 178 -5.00 19.95 1.13
CA ASP A 178 -4.68 19.40 -0.19
C ASP A 178 -5.68 18.31 -0.64
N TYR A 179 -6.17 17.48 0.30
CA TYR A 179 -6.90 16.25 0.00
C TYR A 179 -8.20 16.10 0.81
N HIS A 180 -8.96 17.17 1.00
CA HIS A 180 -10.20 17.17 1.80
C HIS A 180 -11.21 16.04 1.47
N GLN A 181 -11.38 15.68 0.19
CA GLN A 181 -12.28 14.59 -0.20
C GLN A 181 -11.72 13.22 0.19
N VAL A 182 -10.41 13.03 0.09
CA VAL A 182 -9.73 11.80 0.54
C VAL A 182 -9.87 11.67 2.04
N TRP A 183 -9.66 12.76 2.78
CA TRP A 183 -9.86 12.81 4.22
C TRP A 183 -11.28 12.36 4.62
N ARG A 184 -12.31 12.90 3.98
CA ARG A 184 -13.72 12.50 4.23
C ARG A 184 -13.94 10.99 4.01
N VAL A 185 -13.36 10.43 2.94
CA VAL A 185 -13.45 8.99 2.66
C VAL A 185 -12.77 8.17 3.76
N VAL A 186 -11.58 8.58 4.21
CA VAL A 186 -10.84 7.91 5.28
C VAL A 186 -11.61 7.93 6.61
N VAL A 187 -12.14 9.09 7.01
CA VAL A 187 -12.92 9.25 8.24
C VAL A 187 -14.19 8.39 8.20
N LYS A 188 -14.95 8.47 7.10
CA LYS A 188 -16.14 7.64 6.90
C LYS A 188 -15.83 6.15 6.97
N ALA A 189 -14.71 5.73 6.35
CA ALA A 189 -14.29 4.34 6.37
C ALA A 189 -13.91 3.88 7.79
N LEU A 190 -13.17 4.69 8.56
CA LEU A 190 -12.84 4.39 9.96
C LEU A 190 -14.11 4.22 10.81
N GLN A 191 -15.07 5.15 10.71
CA GLN A 191 -16.33 5.10 11.45
C GLN A 191 -17.20 3.88 11.11
N SER A 192 -17.01 3.32 9.91
CA SER A 192 -17.69 2.09 9.49
C SER A 192 -17.03 0.81 10.03
N VAL A 193 -15.79 0.88 10.53
CA VAL A 193 -15.08 -0.26 11.12
C VAL A 193 -15.73 -0.66 12.44
N ARG A 194 -16.13 -1.93 12.52
CA ARG A 194 -16.69 -2.56 13.72
C ARG A 194 -15.66 -3.38 14.48
N SER A 195 -14.71 -4.00 13.79
CA SER A 195 -13.71 -4.89 14.36
C SER A 195 -12.31 -4.61 13.83
N ASP A 196 -11.27 -4.89 14.62
CA ASP A 196 -9.87 -4.83 14.17
C ASP A 196 -9.57 -5.86 13.06
N MET A 197 -10.45 -6.85 12.89
CA MET A 197 -10.39 -7.86 11.84
C MET A 197 -11.07 -7.44 10.53
N ASP A 198 -11.69 -6.26 10.46
CA ASP A 198 -12.34 -5.81 9.23
C ASP A 198 -11.30 -5.59 8.11
N PRO A 199 -11.49 -6.12 6.89
CA PRO A 199 -10.45 -6.13 5.85
C PRO A 199 -9.90 -4.76 5.44
N GLN A 200 -10.71 -3.70 5.62
CA GLN A 200 -10.37 -2.32 5.27
C GLN A 200 -9.60 -1.58 6.37
N VAL A 201 -9.55 -2.10 7.61
CA VAL A 201 -8.91 -1.45 8.77
C VAL A 201 -7.48 -1.09 8.45
N VAL A 202 -6.74 -2.07 7.96
CA VAL A 202 -5.35 -1.94 7.59
C VAL A 202 -5.15 -0.79 6.60
N LEU A 203 -5.98 -0.73 5.55
CA LEU A 203 -5.86 0.28 4.50
C LEU A 203 -6.11 1.68 5.06
N VAL A 204 -7.13 1.83 5.91
CA VAL A 204 -7.43 3.11 6.57
C VAL A 204 -6.29 3.51 7.51
N LEU A 205 -5.82 2.60 8.35
CA LEU A 205 -4.75 2.86 9.31
C LEU A 205 -3.42 3.21 8.62
N SER A 206 -3.08 2.60 7.48
CA SER A 206 -1.87 2.95 6.72
C SER A 206 -1.87 4.40 6.21
N ILE A 207 -3.05 5.02 6.02
CA ILE A 207 -3.14 6.45 5.72
C ILE A 207 -3.04 7.27 7.01
N LEU A 208 -3.73 6.86 8.08
CA LEU A 208 -3.73 7.57 9.36
C LEU A 208 -2.36 7.60 10.04
N GLU A 209 -1.56 6.55 9.88
CA GLU A 209 -0.16 6.48 10.37
C GLU A 209 0.75 7.53 9.70
N ARG A 210 0.37 8.05 8.54
CA ARG A 210 1.16 9.01 7.78
C ARG A 210 0.78 10.47 8.06
N VAL A 211 -0.30 10.71 8.79
CA VAL A 211 -0.74 12.07 9.16
C VAL A 211 -0.53 12.32 10.65
N LEU A 212 -0.27 13.57 11.03
CA LEU A 212 0.09 14.00 12.38
C LEU A 212 -0.75 15.19 12.84
N PHE A 213 -1.34 15.07 14.02
CA PHE A 213 -1.94 16.17 14.76
C PHE A 213 -0.84 16.95 15.48
N VAL A 214 -0.66 18.22 15.11
CA VAL A 214 0.43 19.05 15.64
C VAL A 214 -0.04 19.83 16.86
N ASP A 215 -1.03 20.70 16.68
CA ASP A 215 -1.58 21.59 17.69
C ASP A 215 -3.03 21.96 17.34
N GLU A 216 -3.86 22.21 18.36
CA GLU A 216 -5.26 22.59 18.21
C GLU A 216 -5.44 23.92 17.48
N LEU A 217 -4.47 24.85 17.60
CA LEU A 217 -4.51 26.19 17.01
C LEU A 217 -4.58 26.22 15.47
N PHE A 218 -4.28 25.11 14.79
CA PHE A 218 -4.30 25.01 13.33
C PHE A 218 -5.64 24.53 12.75
N PHE A 219 -6.63 24.25 13.59
CA PHE A 219 -7.87 23.60 13.19
C PHE A 219 -9.10 24.41 13.59
N TYR A 220 -10.17 24.29 12.80
CA TYR A 220 -11.49 24.76 13.20
C TYR A 220 -12.16 23.76 14.14
N ASP A 221 -13.14 24.21 14.93
CA ASP A 221 -13.88 23.37 15.90
C ASP A 221 -14.40 22.07 15.28
N GLN A 222 -14.95 22.12 14.06
CA GLN A 222 -15.45 20.93 13.35
C GLN A 222 -14.36 19.90 13.04
N GLU A 223 -13.14 20.35 12.75
CA GLU A 223 -12.01 19.48 12.50
C GLU A 223 -11.49 18.88 13.80
N LEU A 224 -11.47 19.65 14.89
CA LEU A 224 -11.13 19.18 16.23
C LEU A 224 -12.13 18.12 16.74
N ASP A 225 -13.42 18.30 16.49
CA ASP A 225 -14.46 17.29 16.76
C ASP A 225 -14.17 16.00 15.99
N THR A 226 -13.85 16.13 14.70
CA THR A 226 -13.50 14.98 13.85
C THR A 226 -12.26 14.25 14.37
N ILE A 227 -11.20 14.98 14.75
CA ILE A 227 -9.96 14.43 15.32
C ILE A 227 -10.22 13.72 16.65
N THR A 228 -11.13 14.26 17.47
CA THR A 228 -11.54 13.65 18.74
C THR A 228 -12.28 12.34 18.51
N ILE A 229 -13.23 12.30 17.59
CA ILE A 229 -13.94 11.08 17.19
C ILE A 229 -12.95 10.01 16.68
N ILE A 230 -11.99 10.40 15.83
CA ILE A 230 -10.95 9.49 15.34
C ILE A 230 -10.12 8.91 16.50
N ARG A 231 -9.72 9.75 17.47
CA ARG A 231 -8.99 9.29 18.66
C ARG A 231 -9.80 8.25 19.43
N GLU A 232 -11.07 8.50 19.66
CA GLU A 232 -11.97 7.59 20.37
C GLU A 232 -12.13 6.26 19.63
N ASP A 233 -12.32 6.31 18.30
CA ASP A 233 -12.41 5.11 17.46
C ASP A 233 -11.12 4.29 17.47
N LEU A 234 -9.95 4.94 17.38
CA LEU A 234 -8.65 4.27 17.48
C LEU A 234 -8.47 3.59 18.85
N GLN A 235 -8.84 4.28 19.94
CA GLN A 235 -8.77 3.70 21.28
C GLN A 235 -9.73 2.51 21.46
N ARG A 236 -10.96 2.64 20.95
CA ARG A 236 -11.97 1.57 20.95
C ARG A 236 -11.44 0.34 20.24
N LEU A 237 -10.94 0.50 19.02
CA LEU A 237 -10.37 -0.59 18.22
C LEU A 237 -9.17 -1.23 18.91
N ARG A 238 -8.28 -0.41 19.50
CA ARG A 238 -7.10 -0.90 20.24
C ARG A 238 -7.49 -1.77 21.42
N ARG A 239 -8.48 -1.35 22.22
CA ARG A 239 -8.96 -2.12 23.39
C ARG A 239 -9.55 -3.46 23.01
N SER A 240 -10.23 -3.54 21.86
CA SER A 240 -10.78 -4.79 21.34
C SER A 240 -9.76 -5.64 20.58
N SER A 241 -8.59 -5.07 20.22
CA SER A 241 -7.68 -5.74 19.31
C SER A 241 -7.00 -6.93 19.96
N LYS A 242 -7.02 -8.06 19.26
CA LYS A 242 -6.34 -9.29 19.67
C LYS A 242 -5.06 -9.53 18.88
N GLN A 243 -4.71 -8.62 17.98
CA GLN A 243 -3.62 -8.77 17.02
C GLN A 243 -2.51 -7.76 17.29
N ILE A 244 -1.32 -8.26 17.65
CA ILE A 244 -0.18 -7.40 18.04
C ILE A 244 0.15 -6.36 16.95
N ARG A 245 0.18 -6.77 15.68
CA ARG A 245 0.53 -5.88 14.56
C ARG A 245 -0.50 -4.77 14.34
N ILE A 246 -1.78 -5.10 14.41
CA ILE A 246 -2.86 -4.13 14.25
C ILE A 246 -2.90 -3.22 15.48
N ALA A 247 -2.70 -3.76 16.68
CA ALA A 247 -2.59 -2.98 17.91
C ALA A 247 -1.40 -2.01 17.87
N GLN A 248 -0.26 -2.41 17.33
CA GLN A 248 0.90 -1.54 17.13
C GLN A 248 0.57 -0.39 16.17
N LEU A 249 -0.02 -0.68 15.01
CA LEU A 249 -0.41 0.33 14.03
C LEU A 249 -1.50 1.28 14.58
N LEU A 250 -2.46 0.76 15.34
CA LEU A 250 -3.45 1.55 16.07
C LEU A 250 -2.78 2.46 17.11
N MET A 251 -1.73 1.98 17.78
CA MET A 251 -0.95 2.79 18.72
C MET A 251 -0.19 3.90 17.99
N ASP A 252 0.44 3.60 16.85
CA ASP A 252 1.12 4.59 16.03
C ASP A 252 0.18 5.68 15.53
N CYS A 253 -1.00 5.29 15.04
CA CYS A 253 -2.05 6.23 14.68
C CYS A 253 -2.53 7.03 15.90
N HIS A 254 -2.75 6.38 17.05
CA HIS A 254 -3.21 7.08 18.26
C HIS A 254 -2.20 8.14 18.75
N MET A 255 -0.90 7.81 18.72
CA MET A 255 0.17 8.75 19.03
C MET A 255 0.18 9.91 18.05
N ASN A 256 0.05 9.63 16.75
CA ASN A 256 0.00 10.68 15.74
C ASN A 256 -1.22 11.60 15.88
N PHE A 257 -2.31 11.14 16.50
CA PHE A 257 -3.50 11.95 16.77
C PHE A 257 -3.49 12.56 18.18
N THR A 258 -2.39 12.43 18.91
CA THR A 258 -2.12 13.12 20.17
C THR A 258 -1.16 14.27 19.89
N ALA A 259 -1.48 15.48 20.38
CA ALA A 259 -0.60 16.64 20.20
C ALA A 259 0.80 16.33 20.73
N LEU A 260 1.84 16.81 20.05
CA LEU A 260 3.23 16.53 20.41
C LEU A 260 3.56 16.94 21.86
N SER A 261 2.94 18.01 22.36
CA SER A 261 3.03 18.44 23.77
C SER A 261 2.52 17.38 24.75
N GLY A 262 1.47 16.65 24.37
CA GLY A 262 0.87 15.57 25.16
C GLY A 262 1.62 14.23 25.08
N TRP A 263 2.61 14.08 24.19
CA TRP A 263 3.37 12.82 24.06
C TRP A 263 4.13 12.48 25.35
N TYR A 264 4.58 13.48 26.10
CA TYR A 264 5.24 13.28 27.39
C TYR A 264 4.31 12.67 28.42
N GLU A 265 3.11 13.23 28.57
CA GLU A 265 2.09 12.72 29.50
C GLU A 265 1.64 11.31 29.14
N VAL A 266 1.50 11.03 27.84
CA VAL A 266 1.22 9.67 27.35
C VAL A 266 2.38 8.74 27.67
N GLY A 267 3.62 9.17 27.44
CA GLY A 267 4.82 8.40 27.77
C GLY A 267 4.90 8.05 29.26
N ASP A 268 4.60 8.98 30.15
CA ASP A 268 4.65 8.75 31.60
C ASP A 268 3.52 7.82 32.07
N LYS A 269 2.30 7.96 31.56
CA LYS A 269 1.20 7.01 31.80
C LYS A 269 1.54 5.60 31.32
N LEU A 270 2.20 5.48 30.17
CA LEU A 270 2.63 4.17 29.64
C LEU A 270 3.73 3.55 30.51
N LYS A 271 4.67 4.32 31.06
CA LYS A 271 5.67 3.81 32.01
C LYS A 271 5.03 3.29 33.28
N GLU A 272 4.06 4.02 33.82
CA GLU A 272 3.29 3.59 35.00
C GLU A 272 2.55 2.28 34.74
N MET A 273 1.89 2.15 33.58
CA MET A 273 1.27 0.90 33.13
C MET A 273 2.26 -0.25 32.98
N LEU A 274 3.47 0.01 32.44
CA LEU A 274 4.50 -1.01 32.29
C LEU A 274 4.98 -1.52 33.66
N SER A 275 5.18 -0.61 34.62
CA SER A 275 5.64 -0.96 35.98
C SER A 275 4.64 -1.83 36.74
N THR A 276 3.33 -1.64 36.51
CA THR A 276 2.25 -2.41 37.12
C THR A 276 1.99 -3.75 36.42
N CYS A 277 2.30 -3.88 35.12
CA CYS A 277 2.15 -5.16 34.40
C CYS A 277 3.22 -6.20 34.77
N VAL A 278 4.41 -5.78 35.20
CA VAL A 278 5.50 -6.68 35.61
C VAL A 278 5.17 -7.44 36.90
N THR A 279 4.35 -6.85 37.76
CA THR A 279 3.99 -7.40 39.08
C THR A 279 2.84 -8.41 39.07
N GLU A 280 2.03 -8.45 38.02
CA GLU A 280 0.84 -9.30 37.93
C GLU A 280 0.86 -10.12 36.63
N GLY A 281 1.11 -11.43 36.74
CA GLY A 281 1.22 -12.38 35.62
C GLY A 281 0.34 -12.10 34.39
N CYS A 282 0.92 -12.29 33.21
CA CYS A 282 0.45 -11.68 31.97
C CYS A 282 -0.49 -12.59 31.17
N GLY A 283 -1.78 -12.26 31.11
CA GLY A 283 -2.69 -12.80 30.09
C GLY A 283 -2.45 -12.16 28.71
N THR A 284 -2.95 -12.75 27.63
CA THR A 284 -2.68 -12.32 26.23
C THR A 284 -2.98 -10.84 25.97
N SER A 285 -4.04 -10.29 26.56
CA SER A 285 -4.38 -8.86 26.45
C SER A 285 -3.39 -7.95 27.21
N LYS A 286 -2.88 -8.40 28.37
CA LYS A 286 -1.83 -7.67 29.13
C LYS A 286 -0.51 -7.64 28.32
N ALA A 287 -0.19 -8.71 27.60
CA ALA A 287 1.01 -8.79 26.77
C ALA A 287 0.97 -7.84 25.55
N ILE A 288 -0.17 -7.76 24.84
CA ILE A 288 -0.34 -6.82 23.72
C ILE A 288 -0.20 -5.37 24.20
N ASN A 289 -0.83 -5.04 25.33
CA ASN A 289 -0.76 -3.70 25.91
C ASN A 289 0.67 -3.34 26.35
N HIS A 290 1.38 -4.28 26.98
CA HIS A 290 2.77 -4.12 27.36
C HIS A 290 3.66 -3.87 26.12
N PHE A 291 3.52 -4.68 25.06
CA PHE A 291 4.25 -4.48 23.81
C PHE A 291 4.00 -3.10 23.19
N CYS A 292 2.72 -2.69 23.07
CA CYS A 292 2.36 -1.39 22.51
C CYS A 292 2.90 -0.23 23.35
N ALA A 293 2.93 -0.38 24.68
CA ALA A 293 3.49 0.62 25.58
C ALA A 293 5.01 0.76 25.40
N VAL A 294 5.75 -0.36 25.31
CA VAL A 294 7.20 -0.34 25.01
C VAL A 294 7.47 0.30 23.65
N HIS A 295 6.70 -0.06 22.62
CA HIS A 295 6.82 0.53 21.28
C HIS A 295 6.62 2.05 21.30
N ALA A 296 5.54 2.52 21.92
CA ALA A 296 5.23 3.94 21.99
C ALA A 296 6.29 4.74 22.76
N VAL A 297 6.79 4.23 23.90
CA VAL A 297 7.86 4.90 24.65
C VAL A 297 9.13 5.04 23.81
N ARG A 298 9.47 4.04 23.00
CA ARG A 298 10.62 4.12 22.07
C ARG A 298 10.43 5.12 20.96
N LYS A 299 9.24 5.16 20.35
CA LYS A 299 8.89 6.14 19.34
C LYS A 299 9.06 7.56 19.89
N ILE A 300 8.50 7.82 21.06
CA ILE A 300 8.67 9.10 21.78
C ILE A 300 10.17 9.38 22.00
N SER A 301 10.94 8.42 22.50
CA SER A 301 12.39 8.61 22.71
C SER A 301 13.17 8.94 21.44
N THR A 302 12.80 8.32 20.32
CA THR A 302 13.51 8.49 19.04
C THR A 302 13.18 9.84 18.40
N GLU A 303 11.90 10.22 18.40
CA GLU A 303 11.41 11.45 17.75
C GLU A 303 11.69 12.71 18.59
N VAL A 304 11.68 12.60 19.92
CA VAL A 304 11.82 13.75 20.84
C VAL A 304 13.30 13.99 21.25
N ARG A 305 14.26 13.17 20.79
CA ARG A 305 15.71 13.30 21.06
C ARG A 305 16.08 13.48 22.54
N LEU A 306 15.37 12.82 23.44
CA LEU A 306 15.76 12.69 24.84
C LEU A 306 16.19 11.25 25.12
N PRO A 307 17.27 11.03 25.88
CA PRO A 307 17.65 9.69 26.30
C PRO A 307 16.64 9.24 27.35
N PHE A 308 15.57 8.57 26.93
CA PHE A 308 14.82 7.75 27.85
C PHE A 308 15.75 6.60 28.23
N SER A 309 16.31 6.63 29.43
CA SER A 309 17.12 5.54 29.98
C SER A 309 16.22 4.34 30.29
N LEU A 310 15.69 3.70 29.25
CA LEU A 310 15.34 2.29 29.33
C LEU A 310 16.64 1.53 29.07
N PRO A 311 17.12 0.69 29.99
CA PRO A 311 18.30 -0.12 29.73
C PRO A 311 18.04 -0.91 28.46
N VAL A 312 18.82 -0.63 27.41
CA VAL A 312 18.75 -1.32 26.11
C VAL A 312 18.88 -2.84 26.31
N ASP A 313 19.55 -3.23 27.39
CA ASP A 313 19.74 -4.62 27.85
C ASP A 313 18.43 -5.29 28.28
N HIS A 314 17.44 -4.55 28.81
CA HIS A 314 16.15 -5.11 29.19
C HIS A 314 15.28 -5.51 27.99
N TYR A 315 15.45 -4.93 26.79
CA TYR A 315 14.66 -5.35 25.64
C TYR A 315 15.11 -6.70 25.08
N PHE A 316 16.42 -6.95 25.04
CA PHE A 316 16.95 -8.23 24.60
C PHE A 316 16.90 -9.26 25.71
N GLU A 317 17.06 -8.89 26.98
CA GLU A 317 16.80 -9.78 28.13
C GLU A 317 15.32 -10.08 28.33
N GLU A 318 14.40 -9.13 28.13
CA GLU A 318 12.96 -9.43 28.12
C GLU A 318 12.56 -10.13 26.83
N GLN A 319 13.14 -9.88 25.65
CA GLN A 319 12.94 -10.76 24.49
C GLN A 319 13.44 -12.19 24.76
N ARG A 320 14.50 -12.36 25.54
CA ARG A 320 15.08 -13.66 25.89
C ARG A 320 14.27 -14.36 27.02
N LYS A 321 13.80 -13.62 28.03
CA LYS A 321 12.89 -14.09 29.10
C LYS A 321 11.45 -14.30 28.60
N LEU A 322 10.94 -13.46 27.70
CA LEU A 322 9.74 -13.69 26.89
C LEU A 322 9.98 -14.83 25.90
N GLY A 323 11.22 -15.08 25.45
CA GLY A 323 11.54 -16.29 24.67
C GLY A 323 11.42 -17.60 25.47
N GLU A 324 11.52 -17.52 26.80
CA GLU A 324 11.43 -18.65 27.74
C GLU A 324 10.03 -18.80 28.39
N HIS A 325 9.24 -17.72 28.48
CA HIS A 325 7.89 -17.73 29.08
C HIS A 325 6.75 -17.18 28.19
N HIS A 326 7.05 -16.70 26.99
CA HIS A 326 6.07 -16.19 26.03
C HIS A 326 6.21 -16.97 24.71
N PRO A 327 5.09 -17.28 24.03
CA PRO A 327 5.12 -18.00 22.77
C PRO A 327 5.55 -17.06 21.63
N LEU A 328 6.74 -16.48 21.69
CA LEU A 328 7.39 -15.81 20.56
C LEU A 328 8.45 -16.71 19.91
N ASN A 329 9.08 -17.61 20.68
CA ASN A 329 9.75 -18.80 20.13
C ASN A 329 8.75 -19.91 19.74
N ASN A 330 7.55 -19.85 20.31
CA ASN A 330 6.34 -20.50 19.82
C ASN A 330 5.40 -19.47 19.17
N LEU A 331 5.92 -18.59 18.30
CA LEU A 331 5.07 -18.06 17.23
C LEU A 331 4.62 -19.29 16.43
N GLU A 332 3.61 -20.00 16.94
CA GLU A 332 2.91 -21.00 16.19
C GLU A 332 2.36 -20.28 14.96
N ILE A 333 2.22 -21.03 13.88
CA ILE A 333 1.60 -20.69 12.60
C ILE A 333 0.33 -19.79 12.73
N LYS A 334 -0.29 -19.73 13.92
CA LYS A 334 -1.41 -18.88 14.34
C LYS A 334 -1.18 -17.36 14.27
N ASP A 335 0.02 -16.81 14.41
CA ASP A 335 0.27 -15.35 14.24
C ASP A 335 0.42 -14.93 12.77
N VAL A 336 0.62 -15.92 11.90
CA VAL A 336 0.49 -15.79 10.45
C VAL A 336 -0.96 -16.04 10.02
N ALA A 337 -1.78 -16.70 10.85
CA ALA A 337 -3.16 -17.09 10.52
C ALA A 337 -4.11 -15.91 10.27
N VAL A 338 -3.81 -14.68 10.71
CA VAL A 338 -4.57 -13.48 10.30
C VAL A 338 -4.20 -13.06 8.89
N PHE A 339 -2.94 -13.10 8.54
CA PHE A 339 -2.54 -12.90 7.16
C PHE A 339 -2.85 -14.10 6.28
N GLU A 340 -2.98 -15.32 6.78
CA GLU A 340 -3.48 -16.48 6.00
C GLU A 340 -5.01 -16.54 5.95
N SER A 341 -5.72 -15.91 6.89
CA SER A 341 -7.18 -15.76 6.82
C SER A 341 -7.60 -14.54 5.99
N LEU A 342 -6.80 -13.47 5.99
CA LEU A 342 -6.95 -12.30 5.10
C LEU A 342 -6.31 -12.53 3.73
N ALA A 343 -5.23 -13.32 3.67
CA ALA A 343 -4.60 -13.71 2.43
C ALA A 343 -4.98 -15.13 2.03
N VAL A 344 -5.61 -15.23 0.86
CA VAL A 344 -6.02 -16.50 0.25
C VAL A 344 -4.81 -17.24 -0.37
N SER A 345 -3.60 -16.66 -0.28
CA SER A 345 -2.37 -17.28 -0.73
C SER A 345 -1.12 -16.70 -0.04
N ALA A 346 -0.07 -17.52 0.07
CA ALA A 346 1.24 -17.11 0.57
C ALA A 346 1.82 -15.87 -0.15
N LYS A 347 1.46 -15.66 -1.42
CA LYS A 347 1.90 -14.50 -2.22
C LYS A 347 1.21 -13.21 -1.81
N GLU A 348 -0.04 -13.26 -1.37
CA GLU A 348 -0.79 -12.09 -0.88
C GLU A 348 -0.38 -11.77 0.56
N LEU A 349 -0.13 -12.77 1.39
CA LEU A 349 0.47 -12.58 2.72
C LEU A 349 1.83 -11.87 2.61
N ASN A 350 2.72 -12.33 1.71
CA ASN A 350 4.00 -11.65 1.46
C ASN A 350 3.84 -10.20 1.00
N ARG A 351 2.78 -9.89 0.23
CA ARG A 351 2.53 -8.54 -0.28
C ARG A 351 1.90 -7.64 0.76
N LEU A 352 0.92 -8.14 1.52
CA LEU A 352 0.38 -7.43 2.66
C LEU A 352 1.53 -7.07 3.60
N CYS A 353 2.33 -8.05 4.02
CA CYS A 353 3.51 -7.82 4.84
C CYS A 353 4.49 -6.80 4.23
N ALA A 354 4.73 -6.82 2.92
CA ALA A 354 5.56 -5.82 2.23
C ALA A 354 4.95 -4.41 2.25
N SER A 355 3.63 -4.29 2.07
CA SER A 355 2.90 -3.02 2.21
C SER A 355 2.94 -2.48 3.64
N PHE A 356 3.04 -3.36 4.64
CA PHE A 356 3.22 -3.03 6.05
C PHE A 356 4.67 -2.73 6.46
N SER A 357 5.65 -2.98 5.59
CA SER A 357 7.07 -2.85 5.94
C SER A 357 7.81 -1.89 5.01
N LEU A 358 7.99 -0.66 5.47
CA LEU A 358 9.09 0.20 5.03
C LEU A 358 9.71 0.88 6.26
N PRO A 359 11.04 0.87 6.49
CA PRO A 359 12.07 -0.10 6.17
C PRO A 359 12.76 -0.55 7.48
N TYR A 360 12.30 -1.63 8.12
CA TYR A 360 13.09 -2.30 9.17
C TYR A 360 13.27 -3.77 8.81
N GLN A 361 14.45 -4.06 8.25
CA GLN A 361 15.21 -5.31 8.35
C GLN A 361 14.41 -6.63 8.26
N TRP A 362 14.20 -7.11 7.02
CA TRP A 362 14.10 -8.55 6.74
C TRP A 362 15.31 -9.05 5.93
N SER A 363 16.42 -8.30 5.93
CA SER A 363 17.67 -8.69 5.29
C SER A 363 18.58 -9.47 6.23
N LEU A 364 18.06 -10.41 7.02
CA LEU A 364 18.90 -11.38 7.77
C LEU A 364 18.12 -12.68 8.05
N HIS A 365 17.47 -13.23 7.02
CA HIS A 365 17.25 -14.67 6.96
C HIS A 365 17.90 -15.21 5.70
N PRO A 366 18.99 -16.00 5.81
CA PRO A 366 19.49 -16.73 4.67
C PRO A 366 18.46 -17.81 4.31
N THR A 367 17.67 -17.52 3.28
CA THR A 367 16.88 -18.53 2.57
C THR A 367 17.83 -19.52 1.90
N SER A 368 17.98 -20.70 2.49
CA SER A 368 18.14 -22.03 1.86
C SER A 368 18.86 -22.93 2.88
N LEU A 369 18.29 -24.03 3.37
CA LEU A 369 17.96 -25.23 2.60
C LEU A 369 18.95 -25.51 1.45
N SER A 370 20.25 -25.43 1.73
CA SER A 370 21.23 -26.20 0.98
C SER A 370 21.40 -27.57 1.64
N ARG A 371 20.67 -28.54 1.11
CA ARG A 371 21.06 -29.95 0.95
C ARG A 371 22.01 -30.51 2.02
N ARG A 372 21.45 -31.31 2.94
CA ARG A 372 22.16 -32.49 3.45
C ARG A 372 22.56 -33.34 2.23
N ARG A 373 23.78 -33.16 1.76
CA ARG A 373 24.50 -34.14 0.95
C ARG A 373 25.76 -34.52 1.71
N ASN A 374 25.83 -35.81 2.01
CA ASN A 374 26.97 -36.55 2.50
C ASN A 374 28.30 -35.97 1.98
N ILE A 375 29.16 -35.55 2.91
CA ILE A 375 30.60 -35.56 2.70
C ILE A 375 31.20 -36.24 3.92
N LEU A 376 31.73 -37.44 3.67
CA LEU A 376 32.54 -38.25 4.58
C LEU A 376 33.70 -37.44 5.17
N PRO A 377 34.18 -37.77 6.38
CA PRO A 377 35.40 -37.17 6.91
C PRO A 377 36.60 -37.61 6.04
N GLN A 378 37.27 -36.66 5.39
CA GLN A 378 38.59 -36.93 4.82
C GLN A 378 39.60 -37.07 5.95
N ALA A 379 40.29 -38.20 5.94
CA ALA A 379 41.44 -38.53 6.79
C ALA A 379 42.59 -37.53 6.58
N PRO A 380 43.48 -37.35 7.59
CA PRO A 380 44.57 -36.40 7.52
C PRO A 380 45.67 -36.87 6.55
N ARG A 381 46.19 -35.94 5.76
CA ARG A 381 47.39 -36.13 4.93
C ARG A 381 48.63 -36.25 5.83
N GLY A 382 49.20 -37.45 5.91
CA GLY A 382 50.65 -37.67 5.87
C GLY A 382 50.91 -38.46 4.58
N GLY A 383 51.95 -38.27 3.79
CA GLY A 383 53.33 -37.90 4.04
C GLY A 383 54.12 -38.73 3.01
N THR A 384 55.09 -38.09 2.34
CA THR A 384 55.96 -38.56 1.22
C THR A 384 55.30 -38.88 -0.11
#